data_AF-A0A2D3VDV9-F1
#
_entry.id   AF-A0A2D3VDV9-F1
#
_cell.length_a   1.000
_cell.length_b   1.000
_cell.length_c   1.000
_cell.angle_alpha   90.00
_cell.angle_beta   90.00
_cell.angle_gamma   90.00
#
_symmetry.space_group_name_H-M   'P 1'
#
loop_
_entity.id
_entity.type
_entity.pdbx_description
1 polymer ?
#
loop_
_entity_poly.entity_id
_entity_poly.type
_entity_poly.pdbx_seq_one_letter_code
_entity_poly.pdbx_strand_id
1 'polypeptide(L)'
;MSDPTNDPEKGEITSTTKFEASSTTSKASISEGQITPIKSSRTTQFWTALRSELTETRGVSRVPPNARQSASSTQYIQMISLWTSANLTANHLALGLLGPKIYGLSFLDSALCATFGVLTGCLCTAYIATFGPQSGNRTMIVTRYHMGWWPSRLVVVLNLVIMIGYGVIDSVVGGQMISAVAGGQNLSIVVGVVIVAVVTWAITVIGLPLLHIYERYGWIPQATITANRLSMFSLCLGATSAWAPAAADFYVYYPETTPKTLVFLLTWAGEALGYLFTLYLGIGIASGIPNNPTWYAANEISPGAILVASFDSLGGFGKFLATIVMLGVIANNAPGTYACGLGFQCLGSWPLRVPRMVWNSFAVLVAFYLLWGIGVRYGW
;
A
#
# COMPACT_ATOMS: atom_id res chain seq x y z
N MET A 1 -13.01 -18.46 -16.32
CA MET A 1 -12.10 -19.40 -15.64
C MET A 1 -11.16 -19.93 -16.70
N SER A 2 -9.91 -19.51 -16.67
CA SER A 2 -8.87 -20.04 -17.57
C SER A 2 -8.53 -21.47 -17.16
N ASP A 3 -8.30 -22.32 -18.16
CA ASP A 3 -7.87 -23.71 -18.01
C ASP A 3 -6.64 -23.81 -17.08
N PRO A 4 -6.70 -24.58 -15.98
CA PRO A 4 -5.61 -24.67 -15.01
C PRO A 4 -4.37 -25.39 -15.55
N THR A 5 -4.46 -26.06 -16.71
CA THR A 5 -3.33 -26.80 -17.31
C THR A 5 -2.38 -25.93 -18.14
N ASN A 6 -2.77 -24.69 -18.45
CA ASN A 6 -2.01 -23.77 -19.31
C ASN A 6 -1.67 -22.44 -18.60
N ASP A 7 -1.64 -22.46 -17.26
CA ASP A 7 -1.36 -21.27 -16.46
C ASP A 7 0.17 -21.08 -16.28
N PRO A 8 0.80 -20.12 -16.99
CA PRO A 8 2.25 -19.90 -16.89
C PRO A 8 2.68 -19.46 -15.47
N GLU A 9 1.74 -19.08 -14.60
CA GLU A 9 2.00 -18.67 -13.21
C GLU A 9 2.09 -19.85 -12.23
N LYS A 10 1.69 -21.07 -12.64
CA LYS A 10 1.64 -22.25 -11.75
C LYS A 10 2.86 -23.16 -11.80
N GLY A 11 3.71 -23.03 -12.81
CA GLY A 11 4.81 -23.98 -13.06
C GLY A 11 4.27 -25.36 -13.48
N GLU A 12 5.00 -26.05 -14.35
CA GLU A 12 4.61 -27.39 -14.81
C GLU A 12 4.65 -28.37 -13.63
N ILE A 13 3.47 -28.83 -13.18
CA ILE A 13 3.36 -30.02 -12.34
C ILE A 13 3.34 -31.22 -13.28
N THR A 14 4.52 -31.72 -13.63
CA THR A 14 4.63 -32.99 -14.36
C THR A 14 4.37 -34.14 -13.40
N SER A 15 3.13 -34.61 -13.30
CA SER A 15 2.83 -35.95 -12.82
C SER A 15 1.54 -36.49 -13.42
N THR A 16 1.68 -37.31 -14.46
CA THR A 16 0.66 -38.31 -14.79
C THR A 16 1.36 -39.57 -15.26
N THR A 17 1.95 -40.30 -14.31
CA THR A 17 2.38 -41.68 -14.54
C THR A 17 1.13 -42.54 -14.52
N LYS A 18 0.57 -42.85 -15.70
CA LYS A 18 -0.38 -43.97 -15.84
C LYS A 18 0.39 -45.26 -15.63
N PHE A 19 0.02 -46.01 -14.60
CA PHE A 19 0.46 -47.40 -14.42
C PHE A 19 -0.30 -48.27 -15.42
N GLU A 20 0.37 -48.72 -16.47
CA GLU A 20 -0.01 -49.92 -17.21
C GLU A 20 1.20 -50.84 -17.23
N ALA A 21 1.02 -52.00 -16.61
CA ALA A 21 2.03 -53.04 -16.53
C ALA A 21 2.11 -53.77 -17.87
N SER A 22 3.27 -53.75 -18.52
CA SER A 22 3.69 -54.87 -19.37
C SER A 22 5.21 -54.94 -19.44
N SER A 23 5.72 -56.11 -19.06
CA SER A 23 7.10 -56.53 -19.06
C SER A 23 7.69 -56.61 -20.46
N THR A 24 8.85 -56.00 -20.70
CA THR A 24 10.01 -56.68 -21.32
C THR A 24 11.22 -55.76 -21.38
N THR A 25 12.34 -56.32 -20.93
CA THR A 25 13.66 -55.72 -20.86
C THR A 25 14.26 -55.59 -22.26
N SER A 26 14.50 -54.36 -22.73
CA SER A 26 15.42 -54.09 -23.84
C SER A 26 16.17 -52.80 -23.58
N LYS A 27 17.51 -52.89 -23.60
CA LYS A 27 18.43 -51.75 -23.50
C LYS A 27 18.23 -50.87 -24.74
N ALA A 28 17.58 -49.71 -24.58
CA ALA A 28 17.56 -48.65 -25.58
C ALA A 28 18.37 -47.46 -25.07
N SER A 29 19.43 -47.13 -25.82
CA SER A 29 20.23 -45.93 -25.65
C SER A 29 19.38 -44.66 -25.74
N ILE A 30 19.50 -43.77 -24.76
CA ILE A 30 18.87 -42.46 -24.79
C ILE A 30 19.63 -41.62 -25.82
N SER A 31 19.03 -41.41 -26.99
CA SER A 31 19.48 -40.36 -27.91
C SER A 31 18.97 -39.03 -27.35
N GLU A 32 19.87 -38.09 -27.11
CA GLU A 32 19.53 -36.70 -26.79
C GLU A 32 18.70 -36.13 -27.95
N GLY A 33 17.39 -36.01 -27.73
CA GLY A 33 16.52 -35.29 -28.64
C GLY A 33 16.93 -33.82 -28.64
N GLN A 34 17.51 -33.36 -29.73
CA GLN A 34 17.73 -31.93 -29.99
C GLN A 34 16.39 -31.19 -29.90
N ILE A 35 16.26 -30.36 -28.87
CA ILE A 35 15.18 -29.37 -28.79
C ILE A 35 15.41 -28.39 -29.93
N THR A 36 14.58 -28.46 -30.98
CA THR A 36 14.59 -27.46 -32.05
C THR A 36 14.31 -26.08 -31.44
N PRO A 37 15.16 -25.07 -31.65
CA PRO A 37 14.95 -23.75 -31.07
C PRO A 37 13.70 -23.14 -31.70
N ILE A 38 12.70 -22.84 -30.86
CA ILE A 38 11.52 -22.08 -31.26
C ILE A 38 12.02 -20.76 -31.87
N LYS A 39 11.70 -20.49 -33.14
CA LYS A 39 12.08 -19.24 -33.84
C LYS A 39 11.60 -18.05 -33.00
N SER A 40 12.53 -17.37 -32.36
CA SER A 40 12.25 -16.18 -31.57
C SER A 40 11.82 -15.04 -32.50
N SER A 41 10.66 -14.43 -32.23
CA SER A 41 10.16 -13.29 -33.00
C SER A 41 11.18 -12.13 -32.97
N ARG A 42 11.21 -11.28 -34.02
CA ARG A 42 12.04 -10.05 -34.07
C ARG A 42 11.89 -9.19 -32.80
N THR A 43 10.69 -9.15 -32.22
CA THR A 43 10.42 -8.52 -30.93
C THR A 43 11.14 -9.22 -29.78
N THR A 44 11.11 -10.56 -29.72
CA THR A 44 11.85 -11.33 -28.70
C THR A 44 13.35 -11.11 -28.81
N GLN A 45 13.91 -10.98 -30.01
CA GLN A 45 15.35 -10.69 -30.23
C GLN A 45 15.72 -9.26 -29.83
N PHE A 46 14.90 -8.26 -30.15
CA PHE A 46 15.06 -6.88 -29.69
C PHE A 46 15.06 -6.78 -28.16
N TRP A 47 14.09 -7.44 -27.51
CA TRP A 47 14.02 -7.50 -26.04
C TRP A 47 15.12 -8.35 -25.41
N THR A 48 15.71 -9.28 -26.18
CA THR A 48 16.90 -10.05 -25.77
C THR A 48 18.16 -9.19 -25.83
N ALA A 49 18.28 -8.32 -26.83
CA ALA A 49 19.39 -7.39 -26.97
C ALA A 49 19.36 -6.25 -25.95
N LEU A 50 18.18 -5.87 -25.45
CA LEU A 50 18.01 -4.89 -24.37
C LEU A 50 18.25 -5.47 -22.95
N ARG A 51 18.64 -6.75 -22.83
CA ARG A 51 18.93 -7.38 -21.54
C ARG A 51 20.30 -6.94 -21.05
N SER A 52 20.32 -6.13 -19.99
CA SER A 52 21.53 -5.90 -19.18
C SER A 52 21.38 -6.59 -17.82
N GLU A 53 22.49 -6.83 -17.12
CA GLU A 53 22.51 -7.35 -15.75
C GLU A 53 21.69 -6.50 -14.76
N LEU A 54 21.40 -5.24 -15.11
CA LEU A 54 20.62 -4.30 -14.32
C LEU A 54 19.10 -4.39 -14.56
N THR A 55 18.67 -5.13 -15.59
CA THR A 55 17.24 -5.25 -15.96
C THR A 55 16.67 -6.60 -15.55
N GLU A 56 15.69 -6.58 -14.64
CA GLU A 56 15.05 -7.80 -14.17
C GLU A 56 14.17 -8.43 -15.26
N THR A 57 14.58 -9.61 -15.73
CA THR A 57 13.95 -10.34 -16.84
C THR A 57 12.78 -11.22 -16.40
N ARG A 58 12.68 -11.57 -15.10
CA ARG A 58 11.55 -12.33 -14.55
C ARG A 58 10.41 -11.38 -14.20
N GLY A 59 9.27 -11.54 -14.87
CA GLY A 59 8.05 -10.78 -14.59
C GLY A 59 7.32 -11.31 -13.35
N VAL A 60 6.11 -11.83 -13.59
CA VAL A 60 5.19 -12.38 -12.59
C VAL A 60 5.53 -13.84 -12.24
N SER A 61 6.43 -14.51 -12.97
CA SER A 61 6.79 -15.92 -12.75
C SER A 61 7.34 -16.20 -11.35
N ARG A 62 6.90 -17.32 -10.73
CA ARG A 62 7.39 -17.82 -9.43
C ARG A 62 8.91 -17.98 -9.43
N VAL A 63 9.55 -17.62 -8.31
CA VAL A 63 10.99 -17.87 -8.11
C VAL A 63 11.20 -19.27 -7.52
N PRO A 64 11.84 -20.19 -8.28
CA PRO A 64 12.08 -21.55 -7.80
C PRO A 64 13.14 -21.55 -6.68
N PRO A 65 13.11 -22.54 -5.75
CA PRO A 65 14.00 -22.57 -4.59
C PRO A 65 15.50 -22.48 -4.91
N ASN A 66 15.92 -23.04 -6.05
CA ASN A 66 17.31 -23.05 -6.52
C ASN A 66 17.81 -21.68 -7.02
N ALA A 67 16.90 -20.76 -7.37
CA ALA A 67 17.25 -19.42 -7.86
C ALA A 67 17.11 -18.34 -6.78
N ARG A 68 16.95 -18.76 -5.51
CA ARG A 68 16.88 -17.87 -4.35
C ARG A 68 18.26 -17.66 -3.76
N GLN A 69 18.41 -16.56 -3.05
CA GLN A 69 19.68 -16.22 -2.42
C GLN A 69 19.93 -17.15 -1.22
N SER A 70 21.19 -17.39 -0.87
CA SER A 70 21.56 -18.11 0.35
C SER A 70 21.28 -17.25 1.58
N ALA A 71 20.88 -17.87 2.70
CA ALA A 71 20.60 -17.14 3.93
C ALA A 71 21.87 -16.43 4.46
N SER A 72 21.83 -15.10 4.59
CA SER A 72 22.91 -14.30 5.14
C SER A 72 22.39 -13.20 6.06
N SER A 73 23.13 -12.91 7.14
CA SER A 73 22.81 -11.82 8.08
C SER A 73 22.69 -10.45 7.40
N THR A 74 23.46 -10.22 6.34
CA THR A 74 23.40 -8.99 5.55
C THR A 74 22.03 -8.80 4.89
N GLN A 75 21.35 -9.89 4.50
CA GLN A 75 20.03 -9.82 3.90
C GLN A 75 18.95 -9.48 4.94
N TYR A 76 19.09 -9.96 6.18
CA TYR A 76 18.18 -9.58 7.27
C TYR A 76 18.32 -8.10 7.64
N ILE A 77 19.55 -7.58 7.62
CA ILE A 77 19.79 -6.13 7.74
C ILE A 77 19.19 -5.39 6.55
N GLN A 78 19.30 -5.93 5.33
CA GLN A 78 18.68 -5.35 4.15
C GLN A 78 17.15 -5.29 4.27
N MET A 79 16.48 -6.25 4.92
CA MET A 79 15.03 -6.20 5.15
C MET A 79 14.62 -4.99 5.99
N ILE A 80 15.29 -4.75 7.12
CA ILE A 80 14.97 -3.63 8.00
C ILE A 80 15.37 -2.30 7.35
N SER A 81 16.53 -2.26 6.67
CA SER A 81 17.00 -1.07 5.95
C SER A 81 16.09 -0.71 4.79
N LEU A 82 15.54 -1.70 4.07
CA LEU A 82 14.59 -1.48 2.98
C LEU A 82 13.36 -0.72 3.48
N TRP A 83 12.67 -1.25 4.52
CA TRP A 83 11.45 -0.63 5.03
C TRP A 83 11.72 0.67 5.76
N THR A 84 12.84 0.79 6.46
CA THR A 84 13.23 2.05 7.09
C THR A 84 13.49 3.12 6.01
N SER A 85 14.31 2.80 5.00
CA SER A 85 14.66 3.73 3.92
C SER A 85 13.45 4.08 3.04
N ALA A 86 12.57 3.12 2.76
CA ALA A 86 11.38 3.37 1.98
C ALA A 86 10.41 4.33 2.68
N ASN A 87 10.48 4.45 4.01
CA ASN A 87 9.58 5.27 4.82
C ASN A 87 10.21 6.56 5.38
N LEU A 88 11.54 6.69 5.34
CA LEU A 88 12.27 7.94 5.60
C LEU A 88 12.11 8.96 4.47
N THR A 89 10.90 9.53 4.35
CA THR A 89 10.51 10.31 3.18
C THR A 89 9.73 11.56 3.60
N ALA A 90 9.82 12.61 2.78
CA ALA A 90 9.14 13.88 3.08
C ALA A 90 7.61 13.75 3.07
N ASN A 91 7.06 12.74 2.37
CA ASN A 91 5.62 12.47 2.30
C ASN A 91 5.03 12.20 3.69
N HIS A 92 5.72 11.38 4.50
CA HIS A 92 5.29 11.08 5.87
C HIS A 92 5.51 12.24 6.83
N LEU A 93 6.52 13.07 6.56
CA LEU A 93 6.70 14.30 7.31
C LEU A 93 5.55 15.28 7.05
N ALA A 94 5.16 15.44 5.78
CA ALA A 94 4.00 16.25 5.41
C ALA A 94 2.70 15.72 6.03
N LEU A 95 2.54 14.39 6.09
CA LEU A 95 1.45 13.74 6.82
C LEU A 95 1.46 14.11 8.32
N GLY A 96 2.63 14.10 8.95
CA GLY A 96 2.79 14.49 10.37
C GLY A 96 2.43 15.95 10.65
N LEU A 97 2.63 16.85 9.67
CA LEU A 97 2.23 18.26 9.82
C LEU A 97 0.72 18.42 10.04
N LEU A 98 -0.10 17.52 9.48
CA LEU A 98 -1.56 17.64 9.49
C LEU A 98 -2.16 17.55 10.90
N GLY A 99 -1.52 16.83 11.83
CA GLY A 99 -1.97 16.68 13.21
C GLY A 99 -2.16 18.03 13.91
N PRO A 100 -1.09 18.81 14.12
CA PRO A 100 -1.21 20.13 14.70
C PRO A 100 -1.84 21.17 13.74
N LYS A 101 -1.54 21.10 12.44
CA LYS A 101 -1.95 22.14 11.46
C LYS A 101 -3.44 22.11 11.13
N ILE A 102 -3.99 20.94 10.80
CA ILE A 102 -5.37 20.79 10.30
C ILE A 102 -6.29 20.34 11.42
N TYR A 103 -5.86 19.35 12.18
CA TYR A 103 -6.68 18.76 13.25
C TYR A 103 -6.59 19.55 14.57
N GLY A 104 -5.75 20.59 14.65
CA GLY A 104 -5.60 21.44 15.83
C GLY A 104 -5.17 20.68 17.08
N LEU A 105 -4.54 19.52 16.90
CA LEU A 105 -4.15 18.64 18.01
C LEU A 105 -2.87 19.14 18.67
N SER A 106 -2.76 18.90 19.98
CA SER A 106 -1.50 19.12 20.69
C SER A 106 -0.40 18.19 20.14
N PHE A 107 0.86 18.54 20.41
CA PHE A 107 2.01 17.68 20.05
C PHE A 107 1.83 16.27 20.60
N LEU A 108 1.44 16.16 21.88
CA LEU A 108 1.27 14.87 22.56
C LEU A 108 0.11 14.06 21.98
N ASP A 109 -1.04 14.70 21.72
CA ASP A 109 -2.19 14.01 21.12
C ASP A 109 -1.87 13.51 19.71
N SER A 110 -1.22 14.35 18.91
CA SER A 110 -0.77 13.99 17.55
C SER A 110 0.24 12.85 17.59
N ALA A 111 1.22 12.92 18.50
CA ALA A 111 2.28 11.93 18.68
C ALA A 111 1.72 10.57 19.08
N LEU A 112 0.79 10.53 20.05
CA LEU A 112 0.16 9.28 20.49
C LEU A 112 -0.72 8.68 19.38
N CYS A 113 -1.56 9.48 18.73
CA CYS A 113 -2.42 9.00 17.64
C CYS A 113 -1.59 8.46 16.48
N ALA A 114 -0.52 9.17 16.10
CA ALA A 114 0.41 8.72 15.07
C ALA A 114 1.11 7.42 15.47
N THR A 115 1.56 7.30 16.71
CA THR A 115 2.25 6.11 17.20
C THR A 115 1.37 4.88 17.14
N PHE A 116 0.20 4.93 17.76
CA PHE A 116 -0.71 3.80 17.76
C PHE A 116 -1.23 3.48 16.36
N GLY A 117 -1.48 4.49 15.53
CA GLY A 117 -1.92 4.31 14.15
C GLY A 117 -0.87 3.58 13.31
N VAL A 118 0.39 4.03 13.39
CA VAL A 118 1.52 3.40 12.69
C VAL A 118 1.74 1.98 13.17
N LEU A 119 1.91 1.76 14.48
CA LEU A 119 2.20 0.44 15.02
C LEU A 119 1.14 -0.59 14.64
N THR A 120 -0.13 -0.17 14.59
CA THR A 120 -1.26 -1.02 14.19
C THR A 120 -1.29 -1.27 12.69
N GLY A 121 -1.12 -0.24 11.86
CA GLY A 121 -1.15 -0.39 10.41
C GLY A 121 0.03 -1.18 9.85
N CYS A 122 1.21 -1.09 10.46
CA CYS A 122 2.39 -1.91 10.10
C CYS A 122 2.14 -3.42 10.30
N LEU A 123 1.19 -3.82 11.17
CA LEU A 123 0.86 -5.24 11.36
C LEU A 123 0.34 -5.88 10.07
N CYS A 124 -0.44 -5.14 9.28
CA CYS A 124 -0.99 -5.60 8.01
C CYS A 124 0.14 -5.87 7.00
N THR A 125 1.03 -4.90 6.82
CA THR A 125 2.18 -5.00 5.91
C THR A 125 3.11 -6.13 6.33
N ALA A 126 3.48 -6.20 7.62
CA ALA A 126 4.35 -7.22 8.15
C ALA A 126 3.78 -8.64 8.01
N TYR A 127 2.46 -8.81 8.20
CA TYR A 127 1.80 -10.09 8.01
C TYR A 127 1.87 -10.57 6.56
N ILE A 128 1.54 -9.68 5.60
CA ILE A 128 1.59 -10.02 4.17
C ILE A 128 3.02 -10.31 3.71
N ALA A 129 4.01 -9.59 4.25
CA ALA A 129 5.41 -9.80 3.93
C ALA A 129 5.89 -11.23 4.24
N THR A 130 5.32 -11.89 5.27
CA THR A 130 5.70 -13.28 5.63
C THR A 130 5.44 -14.31 4.51
N PHE A 131 4.52 -14.01 3.58
CA PHE A 131 4.19 -14.91 2.46
C PHE A 131 5.22 -14.85 1.32
N GLY A 132 6.05 -13.81 1.25
CA GLY A 132 7.04 -13.62 0.17
C GLY A 132 8.08 -14.75 0.13
N PRO A 133 8.87 -14.97 1.19
CA PRO A 133 9.91 -16.00 1.22
C PRO A 133 9.36 -17.42 1.08
N GLN A 134 8.12 -17.68 1.49
CA GLN A 134 7.57 -19.04 1.46
C GLN A 134 6.95 -19.41 0.11
N SER A 135 6.18 -18.49 -0.47
CA SER A 135 5.50 -18.76 -1.73
C SER A 135 6.43 -18.65 -2.92
N GLY A 136 7.43 -17.75 -2.86
CA GLY A 136 8.21 -17.34 -4.03
C GLY A 136 7.35 -16.66 -5.10
N ASN A 137 6.13 -16.27 -4.75
CA ASN A 137 5.16 -15.60 -5.60
C ASN A 137 5.05 -14.13 -5.20
N ARG A 138 4.83 -13.25 -6.18
CA ARG A 138 4.51 -11.84 -5.93
C ARG A 138 3.14 -11.74 -5.25
N THR A 139 2.96 -10.71 -4.43
CA THR A 139 1.77 -10.44 -3.60
C THR A 139 0.47 -10.53 -4.40
N MET A 140 0.46 -9.96 -5.61
CA MET A 140 -0.72 -9.95 -6.48
C MET A 140 -1.10 -11.32 -7.08
N ILE A 141 -0.18 -12.28 -7.07
CA ILE A 141 -0.45 -13.67 -7.49
C ILE A 141 -0.96 -14.46 -6.29
N VAL A 142 -0.39 -14.22 -5.11
CA VAL A 142 -0.89 -14.80 -3.85
C VAL A 142 -2.37 -14.46 -3.65
N THR A 143 -2.77 -13.22 -3.94
CA THR A 143 -4.19 -12.82 -3.87
C THR A 143 -5.08 -13.56 -4.89
N ARG A 144 -4.56 -13.96 -6.06
CA ARG A 144 -5.29 -14.79 -7.06
C ARG A 144 -5.47 -16.22 -6.63
N TYR A 145 -4.47 -16.81 -5.97
CA TYR A 145 -4.61 -18.14 -5.37
C TYR A 145 -5.68 -18.15 -4.27
N HIS A 146 -5.89 -17.01 -3.60
CA HIS A 146 -6.96 -16.84 -2.62
C HIS A 146 -8.29 -16.40 -3.22
N MET A 147 -8.33 -15.72 -4.38
CA MET A 147 -9.57 -15.23 -5.00
C MET A 147 -10.07 -16.15 -6.13
N GLY A 148 -10.90 -17.12 -5.75
CA GLY A 148 -11.85 -17.78 -6.68
C GLY A 148 -13.21 -17.06 -6.77
N TRP A 149 -14.13 -17.64 -7.55
CA TRP A 149 -15.54 -17.21 -7.64
C TRP A 149 -16.28 -17.28 -6.28
N TRP A 150 -15.87 -18.19 -5.41
CA TRP A 150 -16.43 -18.38 -4.06
C TRP A 150 -15.82 -17.46 -2.98
N PRO A 151 -14.48 -17.30 -2.87
CA PRO A 151 -13.86 -16.39 -1.91
C PRO A 151 -14.23 -14.91 -2.09
N SER A 152 -14.38 -14.42 -3.32
CA SER A 152 -14.84 -13.04 -3.56
C SER A 152 -16.25 -12.79 -3.02
N ARG A 153 -17.17 -13.76 -3.19
CA ARG A 153 -18.51 -13.71 -2.58
C ARG A 153 -18.44 -13.76 -1.07
N LEU A 154 -17.53 -14.56 -0.49
CA LEU A 154 -17.32 -14.57 0.96
C LEU A 154 -16.84 -13.21 1.45
N VAL A 155 -15.85 -12.59 0.79
CA VAL A 155 -15.37 -11.25 1.15
C VAL A 155 -16.47 -10.20 0.98
N VAL A 156 -17.29 -10.28 -0.08
CA VAL A 156 -18.44 -9.38 -0.26
C VAL A 156 -19.48 -9.59 0.83
N VAL A 157 -19.81 -10.84 1.19
CA VAL A 157 -20.76 -11.14 2.27
C VAL A 157 -20.21 -10.66 3.62
N LEU A 158 -18.93 -10.89 3.91
CA LEU A 158 -18.28 -10.38 5.10
C LEU A 158 -18.29 -8.85 5.12
N ASN A 159 -17.99 -8.19 4.00
CA ASN A 159 -18.08 -6.75 3.87
C ASN A 159 -19.52 -6.24 4.06
N LEU A 160 -20.52 -6.92 3.51
CA LEU A 160 -21.93 -6.59 3.73
C LEU A 160 -22.31 -6.70 5.21
N VAL A 161 -21.87 -7.75 5.90
CA VAL A 161 -22.08 -7.91 7.34
C VAL A 161 -21.40 -6.78 8.12
N ILE A 162 -20.17 -6.42 7.76
CA ILE A 162 -19.44 -5.30 8.37
C ILE A 162 -20.18 -3.97 8.14
N MET A 163 -20.61 -3.69 6.90
CA MET A 163 -21.29 -2.44 6.56
C MET A 163 -22.66 -2.32 7.22
N ILE A 164 -23.43 -3.42 7.29
CA ILE A 164 -24.70 -3.45 8.03
C ILE A 164 -24.44 -3.25 9.53
N GLY A 165 -23.45 -3.94 10.09
CA GLY A 165 -23.08 -3.80 11.50
C GLY A 165 -22.64 -2.37 11.85
N TYR A 166 -21.84 -1.75 10.99
CA TYR A 166 -21.41 -0.36 11.14
C TYR A 166 -22.59 0.60 11.10
N GLY A 167 -23.50 0.46 10.11
CA GLY A 167 -24.70 1.28 10.01
C GLY A 167 -25.64 1.14 11.22
N VAL A 168 -25.71 -0.04 11.83
CA VAL A 168 -26.45 -0.25 13.09
C VAL A 168 -25.81 0.50 14.24
N ILE A 169 -24.47 0.41 14.40
CA ILE A 169 -23.74 1.13 15.44
C ILE A 169 -23.94 2.65 15.30
N ASP A 170 -23.78 3.19 14.10
CA ASP A 170 -23.98 4.62 13.83
C ASP A 170 -25.41 5.08 14.13
N SER A 171 -26.40 4.25 13.78
CA SER A 171 -27.82 4.55 14.08
C SER A 171 -28.09 4.55 15.59
N VAL A 172 -27.47 3.62 16.34
CA VAL A 172 -27.58 3.54 17.80
C VAL A 172 -26.94 4.76 18.46
N VAL A 173 -25.70 5.09 18.09
CA VAL A 173 -24.97 6.22 18.65
C VAL A 173 -25.68 7.54 18.31
N GLY A 174 -26.07 7.73 17.05
CA GLY A 174 -26.84 8.91 16.64
C GLY A 174 -28.17 9.04 17.40
N GLY A 175 -28.88 7.93 17.61
CA GLY A 175 -30.12 7.92 18.39
C GLY A 175 -29.93 8.27 19.87
N GLN A 176 -28.85 7.78 20.48
CA GLN A 176 -28.45 8.16 21.84
C GLN A 176 -28.12 9.66 21.92
N MET A 177 -27.44 10.22 20.92
CA MET A 177 -27.13 11.65 20.85
C MET A 177 -28.40 12.51 20.77
N ILE A 178 -29.37 12.16 19.91
CA ILE A 178 -30.64 12.90 19.80
C ILE A 178 -31.43 12.82 21.12
N SER A 179 -31.51 11.64 21.74
CA SER A 179 -32.20 11.44 23.02
C SER A 179 -31.56 12.25 24.16
N ALA A 180 -30.22 12.32 24.20
CA ALA A 180 -29.49 13.11 25.18
C ALA A 180 -29.73 14.62 25.00
N VAL A 181 -29.78 15.11 23.75
CA VAL A 181 -30.08 16.52 23.45
C VAL A 181 -31.53 16.89 23.80
N ALA A 182 -32.47 15.94 23.65
CA ALA A 182 -33.88 16.14 24.01
C ALA A 182 -34.17 16.07 25.53
N GLY A 183 -33.13 15.95 26.38
CA GLY A 183 -33.25 15.92 27.84
C GLY A 183 -33.63 14.56 28.42
N GLY A 184 -33.48 13.46 27.66
CA GLY A 184 -33.67 12.07 28.10
C GLY A 184 -35.11 11.65 28.45
N GLN A 185 -35.98 12.59 28.83
CA GLN A 185 -37.38 12.34 29.22
C GLN A 185 -38.38 12.54 28.08
N ASN A 186 -38.07 13.41 27.09
CA ASN A 186 -38.99 13.75 26.00
C ASN A 186 -38.86 12.85 24.77
N LEU A 187 -37.73 12.16 24.60
CA LEU A 187 -37.48 11.30 23.44
C LEU A 187 -36.63 10.10 23.84
N SER A 188 -37.18 8.89 23.67
CA SER A 188 -36.47 7.65 24.01
C SER A 188 -35.34 7.36 23.01
N ILE A 189 -34.32 6.63 23.46
CA ILE A 189 -33.20 6.18 22.60
C ILE A 189 -33.74 5.42 21.39
N VAL A 190 -34.74 4.56 21.56
CA VAL A 190 -35.35 3.78 20.48
C VAL A 190 -35.93 4.69 19.40
N VAL A 191 -36.67 5.73 19.79
CA VAL A 191 -37.23 6.71 18.84
C VAL A 191 -36.10 7.47 18.15
N GLY A 192 -35.04 7.84 18.88
CA GLY A 192 -33.84 8.46 18.30
C GLY A 192 -33.17 7.59 17.23
N VAL A 193 -33.00 6.29 17.48
CA VAL A 193 -32.41 5.35 16.51
C VAL A 193 -33.25 5.26 15.23
N VAL A 194 -34.58 5.20 15.38
CA VAL A 194 -35.50 5.16 14.23
C VAL A 194 -35.39 6.44 13.39
N ILE A 195 -35.32 7.61 14.04
CA ILE A 195 -35.15 8.89 13.34
C ILE A 195 -33.85 8.90 12.52
N VAL A 196 -32.72 8.51 13.13
CA VAL A 196 -31.42 8.46 12.43
C VAL A 196 -31.47 7.47 11.26
N ALA A 197 -32.01 6.28 11.45
CA ALA A 197 -32.12 5.27 10.39
C ALA A 197 -32.98 5.77 9.21
N VAL A 198 -34.10 6.45 9.47
CA VAL A 198 -34.98 7.00 8.42
C VAL A 198 -34.31 8.13 7.66
N VAL A 199 -33.57 9.01 8.34
CA VAL A 199 -32.82 10.10 7.68
C VAL A 199 -31.70 9.54 6.81
N THR A 200 -30.91 8.60 7.33
CA THR A 200 -29.85 7.90 6.57
C THR A 200 -30.44 7.17 5.36
N TRP A 201 -31.58 6.50 5.52
CA TRP A 201 -32.31 5.87 4.42
C TRP A 201 -32.77 6.89 3.37
N ALA A 202 -33.34 8.02 3.78
CA ALA A 202 -33.78 9.07 2.85
C ALA A 202 -32.61 9.63 2.02
N ILE A 203 -31.45 9.87 2.65
CA ILE A 203 -30.24 10.36 1.97
C ILE A 203 -29.72 9.31 0.98
N THR A 204 -29.69 8.04 1.37
CA THR A 204 -29.16 6.96 0.52
C THR A 204 -30.07 6.59 -0.66
N VAL A 205 -31.40 6.74 -0.53
CA VAL A 205 -32.36 6.48 -1.62
C VAL A 205 -32.29 7.54 -2.72
N ILE A 206 -32.05 8.81 -2.37
CA ILE A 206 -31.97 9.92 -3.33
C ILE A 206 -30.65 9.87 -4.14
N GLY A 207 -29.64 9.18 -3.61
CA GLY A 207 -28.40 8.82 -4.33
C GLY A 207 -27.26 9.83 -4.17
N LEU A 208 -26.21 9.64 -4.98
CA LEU A 208 -24.91 10.34 -4.91
C LEU A 208 -24.97 11.88 -4.91
N PRO A 209 -25.86 12.56 -5.64
CA PRO A 209 -25.89 14.03 -5.66
C PRO A 209 -26.23 14.65 -4.30
N LEU A 210 -27.20 14.08 -3.58
CA LEU A 210 -27.58 14.56 -2.25
C LEU A 210 -26.50 14.21 -1.21
N LEU A 211 -25.92 13.02 -1.33
CA LEU A 211 -24.80 12.60 -0.49
C LEU A 211 -23.62 13.56 -0.61
N HIS A 212 -23.26 14.00 -1.82
CA HIS A 212 -22.17 14.97 -2.00
C HIS A 212 -22.47 16.34 -1.38
N ILE A 213 -23.73 16.80 -1.39
CA ILE A 213 -24.11 18.05 -0.70
C ILE A 213 -24.03 17.86 0.81
N TYR A 214 -24.52 16.73 1.32
CA TYR A 214 -24.43 16.39 2.73
C TYR A 214 -22.98 16.32 3.19
N GLU A 215 -22.14 15.53 2.53
CA GLU A 215 -20.71 15.38 2.83
C GLU A 215 -19.95 16.71 2.72
N ARG A 216 -20.39 17.64 1.88
CA ARG A 216 -19.78 18.99 1.78
C ARG A 216 -19.90 19.79 3.09
N TYR A 217 -20.93 19.57 3.88
CA TYR A 217 -21.21 20.33 5.12
C TYR A 217 -21.25 19.46 6.38
N GLY A 218 -21.41 18.15 6.24
CA GLY A 218 -21.60 17.18 7.31
C GLY A 218 -20.38 16.97 8.19
N TRP A 219 -19.19 17.39 7.73
CA TRP A 219 -17.96 17.35 8.52
C TRP A 219 -17.86 18.50 9.55
N ILE A 220 -18.65 19.57 9.41
CA ILE A 220 -18.55 20.78 10.25
C ILE A 220 -18.82 20.46 11.74
N PRO A 221 -19.86 19.66 12.10
CA PRO A 221 -20.09 19.26 13.49
C PRO A 221 -19.12 18.18 13.99
N GLN A 222 -18.56 17.37 13.09
CA GLN A 222 -17.56 16.35 13.40
C GLN A 222 -16.22 16.92 13.85
N ALA A 223 -16.00 18.24 13.78
CA ALA A 223 -14.77 18.92 14.21
C ALA A 223 -14.53 18.94 15.74
N THR A 224 -14.93 17.88 16.44
CA THR A 224 -14.59 17.69 17.86
C THR A 224 -13.14 17.21 18.01
N ILE A 225 -12.49 17.54 19.12
CA ILE A 225 -11.09 17.15 19.40
C ILE A 225 -10.93 15.61 19.35
N THR A 226 -11.92 14.84 19.80
CA THR A 226 -11.88 13.37 19.76
C THR A 226 -11.95 12.84 18.34
N ALA A 227 -12.81 13.41 17.48
CA ALA A 227 -12.88 13.03 16.08
C ALA A 227 -11.58 13.39 15.34
N ASN A 228 -10.98 14.54 15.66
CA ASN A 228 -9.68 14.94 15.13
C ASN A 228 -8.56 13.96 15.51
N ARG A 229 -8.56 13.47 16.77
CA ARG A 229 -7.65 12.40 17.22
C ARG A 229 -7.88 11.09 16.44
N LEU A 230 -9.15 10.69 16.28
CA LEU A 230 -9.50 9.47 15.55
C LEU A 230 -9.13 9.58 14.06
N SER A 231 -9.36 10.72 13.43
CA SER A 231 -8.97 11.01 12.05
C SER A 231 -7.47 10.94 11.87
N MET A 232 -6.69 11.53 12.79
CA MET A 232 -5.23 11.42 12.78
C MET A 232 -4.76 9.97 12.92
N PHE A 233 -5.34 9.21 13.86
CA PHE A 233 -5.05 7.79 14.03
C PHE A 233 -5.36 6.97 12.77
N SER A 234 -6.57 7.16 12.21
CA SER A 234 -7.03 6.44 11.01
C SER A 234 -6.17 6.77 9.79
N LEU A 235 -5.77 8.03 9.64
CA LEU A 235 -4.91 8.47 8.55
C LEU A 235 -3.51 7.84 8.63
N CYS A 236 -2.91 7.79 9.83
CA CYS A 236 -1.63 7.13 10.05
C CYS A 236 -1.71 5.61 9.83
N LEU A 237 -2.78 4.96 10.29
CA LEU A 237 -3.04 3.54 10.05
C LEU A 237 -3.21 3.24 8.57
N GLY A 238 -4.01 4.05 7.86
CA GLY A 238 -4.24 3.92 6.43
C GLY A 238 -2.95 4.09 5.64
N ALA A 239 -2.15 5.10 5.98
CA ALA A 239 -0.89 5.39 5.31
C ALA A 239 0.12 4.23 5.40
N THR A 240 0.25 3.58 6.56
CA THR A 240 1.16 2.44 6.73
C THR A 240 0.62 1.16 6.09
N SER A 241 -0.67 0.86 6.30
CA SER A 241 -1.30 -0.34 5.72
C SER A 241 -1.32 -0.37 4.19
N ALA A 242 -1.15 0.79 3.53
CA ALA A 242 -1.10 0.92 2.08
C ALA A 242 0.04 0.11 1.42
N TRP A 243 1.07 -0.28 2.17
CA TRP A 243 2.16 -1.12 1.66
C TRP A 243 1.84 -2.62 1.61
N ALA A 244 0.76 -3.05 2.27
CA ALA A 244 0.38 -4.46 2.33
C ALA A 244 0.26 -5.15 0.96
N PRO A 245 -0.34 -4.53 -0.10
CA PRO A 245 -0.46 -5.16 -1.41
C PRO A 245 0.85 -5.37 -2.18
N ALA A 246 1.96 -4.78 -1.73
CA ALA A 246 3.28 -4.90 -2.35
C ALA A 246 4.31 -5.60 -1.44
N ALA A 247 4.01 -5.80 -0.17
CA ALA A 247 4.99 -6.20 0.84
C ALA A 247 5.71 -7.52 0.54
N ALA A 248 5.01 -8.51 -0.01
CA ALA A 248 5.62 -9.81 -0.34
C ALA A 248 6.53 -9.75 -1.58
N ASP A 249 6.40 -8.73 -2.43
CA ASP A 249 7.14 -8.61 -3.69
C ASP A 249 8.64 -8.44 -3.45
N PHE A 250 9.01 -7.78 -2.35
CA PHE A 250 10.40 -7.52 -1.99
C PHE A 250 11.13 -8.74 -1.43
N TYR A 251 10.39 -9.78 -1.03
CA TYR A 251 10.94 -10.93 -0.32
C TYR A 251 10.95 -12.23 -1.13
N VAL A 252 10.55 -12.17 -2.40
CA VAL A 252 10.45 -13.34 -3.29
C VAL A 252 11.80 -14.06 -3.50
N TYR A 253 12.92 -13.35 -3.39
CA TYR A 253 14.27 -13.91 -3.57
C TYR A 253 14.89 -14.50 -2.29
N TYR A 254 14.20 -14.40 -1.15
CA TYR A 254 14.71 -14.90 0.12
C TYR A 254 14.49 -16.41 0.28
N PRO A 255 15.34 -17.11 1.06
CA PRO A 255 15.20 -18.54 1.31
C PRO A 255 13.82 -18.93 1.86
N GLU A 256 13.31 -20.11 1.47
CA GLU A 256 12.07 -20.68 2.04
C GLU A 256 12.19 -21.01 3.54
N THR A 257 13.42 -21.27 3.97
CA THR A 257 13.76 -21.61 5.36
C THR A 257 13.76 -20.39 6.30
N THR A 258 13.60 -19.18 5.77
CA THR A 258 13.57 -17.97 6.60
C THR A 258 12.35 -18.00 7.55
N PRO A 259 12.56 -17.84 8.87
CA PRO A 259 11.47 -17.94 9.85
C PRO A 259 10.47 -16.78 9.70
N LYS A 260 9.16 -17.10 9.65
CA LYS A 260 8.07 -16.12 9.50
C LYS A 260 8.12 -15.00 10.54
N THR A 261 8.37 -15.37 11.80
CA THR A 261 8.43 -14.42 12.91
C THR A 261 9.54 -13.40 12.73
N LEU A 262 10.68 -13.81 12.16
CA LEU A 262 11.79 -12.90 11.88
C LEU A 262 11.41 -11.92 10.76
N VAL A 263 10.82 -12.42 9.67
CA VAL A 263 10.34 -11.57 8.56
C VAL A 263 9.32 -10.56 9.08
N PHE A 264 8.37 -11.02 9.89
CA PHE A 264 7.34 -10.18 10.51
C PHE A 264 7.96 -9.08 11.37
N LEU A 265 8.82 -9.45 12.33
CA LEU A 265 9.41 -8.51 13.27
C LEU A 265 10.35 -7.50 12.57
N LEU A 266 11.17 -7.95 11.61
CA LEU A 266 12.08 -7.06 10.87
C LEU A 266 11.31 -6.09 9.97
N THR A 267 10.24 -6.54 9.32
CA THR A 267 9.36 -5.69 8.51
C THR A 267 8.66 -4.67 9.38
N TRP A 268 8.01 -5.13 10.45
CA TRP A 268 7.27 -4.28 11.38
C TRP A 268 8.18 -3.24 12.03
N ALA A 269 9.36 -3.64 12.51
CA ALA A 269 10.31 -2.74 13.15
C ALA A 269 10.89 -1.72 12.17
N GLY A 270 11.25 -2.13 10.94
CA GLY A 270 11.79 -1.22 9.94
C GLY A 270 10.77 -0.19 9.46
N GLU A 271 9.53 -0.64 9.23
CA GLU A 271 8.42 0.23 8.83
C GLU A 271 8.07 1.20 9.96
N ALA A 272 7.87 0.69 11.18
CA ALA A 272 7.57 1.52 12.35
C ALA A 272 8.68 2.56 12.62
N LEU A 273 9.95 2.15 12.54
CA LEU A 273 11.07 3.07 12.76
C LEU A 273 11.08 4.22 11.75
N GLY A 274 10.94 3.93 10.46
CA GLY A 274 10.94 4.95 9.41
C GLY A 274 9.74 5.91 9.51
N TYR A 275 8.53 5.37 9.75
CA TYR A 275 7.31 6.17 9.89
C TYR A 275 7.31 7.03 11.15
N LEU A 276 7.60 6.45 12.32
CA LEU A 276 7.56 7.19 13.58
C LEU A 276 8.57 8.33 13.57
N PHE A 277 9.78 8.10 13.05
CA PHE A 277 10.79 9.13 12.94
C PHE A 277 10.31 10.32 12.10
N THR A 278 9.80 10.06 10.88
CA THR A 278 9.35 11.12 9.97
C THR A 278 8.08 11.83 10.46
N LEU A 279 7.14 11.09 11.04
CA LEU A 279 5.91 11.65 11.61
C LEU A 279 6.21 12.56 12.80
N TYR A 280 7.09 12.15 13.72
CA TYR A 280 7.46 13.00 14.85
C TYR A 280 8.17 14.28 14.43
N LEU A 281 9.06 14.21 13.43
CA LEU A 281 9.66 15.41 12.86
C LEU A 281 8.59 16.35 12.28
N GLY A 282 7.61 15.81 11.55
CA GLY A 282 6.51 16.59 10.99
C GLY A 282 5.62 17.22 12.07
N ILE A 283 5.21 16.43 13.07
CA ILE A 283 4.41 16.92 14.19
C ILE A 283 5.18 18.00 14.96
N GLY A 284 6.48 17.82 15.18
CA GLY A 284 7.34 18.81 15.85
C GLY A 284 7.45 20.11 15.07
N ILE A 285 7.70 20.04 13.76
CA ILE A 285 7.75 21.22 12.88
C ILE A 285 6.40 21.95 12.90
N ALA A 286 5.28 21.24 12.73
CA ALA A 286 3.96 21.86 12.73
C ALA A 286 3.61 22.51 14.08
N SER A 287 4.00 21.88 15.19
CA SER A 287 3.78 22.45 16.54
C SER A 287 4.59 23.74 16.76
N GLY A 288 5.72 23.91 16.06
CA GLY A 288 6.57 25.10 16.13
C GLY A 288 6.14 26.24 15.20
N ILE A 289 5.25 26.02 14.23
CA ILE A 289 4.81 27.03 13.25
C ILE A 289 4.30 28.31 13.93
N PRO A 290 3.45 28.27 14.97
CA PRO A 290 2.94 29.50 15.60
C PRO A 290 4.03 30.36 16.26
N ASN A 291 5.18 29.77 16.57
CA ASN A 291 6.28 30.44 17.28
C ASN A 291 7.36 30.99 16.33
N ASN A 292 7.29 30.69 15.03
CA ASN A 292 8.30 31.10 14.07
C ASN A 292 7.67 31.78 12.83
N PRO A 293 7.87 33.10 12.65
CA PRO A 293 7.32 33.85 11.51
C PRO A 293 7.75 33.31 10.15
N THR A 294 8.98 32.78 10.01
CA THR A 294 9.44 32.23 8.73
C THR A 294 8.73 30.95 8.37
N TRP A 295 8.48 30.09 9.37
CA TRP A 295 7.72 28.85 9.18
C TRP A 295 6.24 29.13 8.92
N TYR A 296 5.69 30.19 9.54
CA TYR A 296 4.34 30.65 9.26
C TYR A 296 4.18 31.09 7.79
N ALA A 297 5.09 31.94 7.29
CA ALA A 297 5.09 32.37 5.89
C ALA A 297 5.28 31.19 4.91
N ALA A 298 6.20 30.26 5.22
CA ALA A 298 6.41 29.07 4.42
C ALA A 298 5.19 28.13 4.41
N ASN A 299 4.41 28.12 5.49
CA ASN A 299 3.22 27.30 5.65
C ASN A 299 2.05 27.70 4.74
N GLU A 300 2.00 28.97 4.34
CA GLU A 300 1.04 29.48 3.36
C GLU A 300 1.39 29.10 1.92
N ILE A 301 2.67 28.80 1.64
CA ILE A 301 3.13 28.42 0.30
C ILE A 301 2.86 26.93 0.03
N SER A 302 3.50 26.04 0.78
CA SER A 302 3.31 24.59 0.63
C SER A 302 3.92 23.80 1.79
N PRO A 303 3.49 22.54 2.03
CA PRO A 303 4.16 21.66 2.99
C PRO A 303 5.66 21.45 2.69
N GLY A 304 6.04 21.46 1.41
CA GLY A 304 7.44 21.38 0.97
C GLY A 304 8.24 22.64 1.31
N ALA A 305 7.62 23.82 1.23
CA ALA A 305 8.26 25.08 1.61
C ALA A 305 8.57 25.13 3.12
N ILE A 306 7.67 24.63 3.97
CA ILE A 306 7.91 24.52 5.42
C ILE A 306 9.10 23.61 5.70
N LEU A 307 9.17 22.48 4.99
CA LEU A 307 10.27 21.54 5.10
C LEU A 307 11.62 22.19 4.79
N VAL A 308 11.70 22.97 3.71
CA VAL A 308 12.92 23.71 3.38
C VAL A 308 13.22 24.78 4.44
N ALA A 309 12.22 25.54 4.87
CA ALA A 309 12.36 26.58 5.89
C ALA A 309 12.81 26.04 7.25
N SER A 310 12.53 24.77 7.55
CA SER A 310 13.04 24.11 8.76
C SER A 310 14.57 23.99 8.79
N PHE A 311 15.23 24.02 7.62
CA PHE A 311 16.69 23.98 7.48
C PHE A 311 17.35 25.35 7.38
N ASP A 312 16.59 26.45 7.38
CA ASP A 312 17.13 27.81 7.15
C ASP A 312 18.18 28.23 8.20
N SER A 313 18.09 27.70 9.42
CA SER A 313 19.06 27.94 10.50
C SER A 313 20.48 27.46 10.16
N LEU A 314 20.62 26.55 9.19
CA LEU A 314 21.89 26.01 8.71
C LEU A 314 22.45 26.76 7.49
N GLY A 315 21.80 27.85 7.06
CA GLY A 315 22.23 28.67 5.93
C GLY A 315 22.34 27.88 4.62
N GLY A 316 23.42 28.10 3.86
CA GLY A 316 23.63 27.44 2.57
C GLY A 316 23.70 25.90 2.64
N PHE A 317 24.16 25.35 3.78
CA PHE A 317 24.20 23.90 4.00
C PHE A 317 22.81 23.30 4.22
N GLY A 318 21.87 24.07 4.79
CA GLY A 318 20.48 23.65 4.96
C GLY A 318 19.78 23.33 3.65
N LYS A 319 20.03 24.13 2.60
CA LYS A 319 19.50 23.88 1.25
C LYS A 319 20.01 22.57 0.65
N PHE A 320 21.27 22.23 0.91
CA PHE A 320 21.84 20.95 0.50
C PHE A 320 21.17 19.77 1.22
N LEU A 321 20.96 19.87 2.54
CA LEU A 321 20.25 18.84 3.30
C LEU A 321 18.79 18.68 2.86
N ALA A 322 18.09 19.78 2.59
CA ALA A 322 16.73 19.73 2.04
C ALA A 322 16.68 18.99 0.68
N THR A 323 17.71 19.16 -0.15
CA THR A 323 17.86 18.42 -1.41
C THR A 323 18.07 16.92 -1.17
N ILE A 324 18.83 16.54 -0.13
CA ILE A 324 18.98 15.13 0.25
C ILE A 324 17.64 14.54 0.72
N VAL A 325 16.86 15.27 1.50
CA VAL A 325 15.52 14.83 1.94
C VAL A 325 14.58 14.59 0.75
N MET A 326 14.67 15.44 -0.28
CA MET A 326 13.93 15.24 -1.53
C MET A 326 14.32 13.92 -2.24
N LEU A 327 15.60 13.50 -2.20
CA LEU A 327 16.00 12.20 -2.76
C LEU A 327 15.28 11.02 -2.07
N GLY A 328 14.93 11.17 -0.79
CA GLY A 328 14.08 10.21 -0.07
C GLY A 328 12.68 10.05 -0.68
N VAL A 329 12.10 11.12 -1.23
CA VAL A 329 10.81 11.06 -1.94
C VAL A 329 10.94 10.24 -3.22
N ILE A 330 12.08 10.35 -3.93
CA ILE A 330 12.37 9.52 -5.11
C ILE A 330 12.49 8.05 -4.69
N ALA A 331 13.20 7.78 -3.60
CA ALA A 331 13.34 6.42 -3.04
C ALA A 331 11.99 5.82 -2.61
N ASN A 332 11.04 6.63 -2.12
CA ASN A 332 9.67 6.21 -1.80
C ASN A 332 8.85 5.82 -3.04
N ASN A 333 8.96 6.63 -4.09
CA ASN A 333 8.14 6.50 -5.30
C ASN A 333 8.60 5.34 -6.20
N ALA A 334 9.89 4.99 -6.16
CA ALA A 334 10.46 3.94 -7.00
C ALA A 334 9.80 2.56 -6.74
N PRO A 335 9.67 2.06 -5.48
CA PRO A 335 8.95 0.82 -5.19
C PRO A 335 7.49 0.81 -5.66
N GLY A 336 6.75 1.91 -5.45
CA GLY A 336 5.35 2.01 -5.87
C GLY A 336 5.18 1.97 -7.39
N THR A 337 6.04 2.69 -8.11
CA THR A 337 6.07 2.66 -9.58
C THR A 337 6.45 1.28 -10.11
N TYR A 338 7.41 0.62 -9.45
CA TYR A 338 7.82 -0.74 -9.79
C TYR A 338 6.70 -1.76 -9.57
N ALA A 339 5.95 -1.66 -8.47
CA ALA A 339 4.79 -2.51 -8.17
C ALA A 339 3.63 -2.27 -9.16
N CYS A 340 3.44 -1.02 -9.62
CA CYS A 340 2.42 -0.69 -10.63
C CYS A 340 2.64 -1.46 -11.94
N GLY A 341 3.89 -1.58 -12.42
CA GLY A 341 4.21 -2.38 -13.60
C GLY A 341 3.91 -3.87 -13.44
N LEU A 342 4.15 -4.42 -12.25
CA LEU A 342 3.73 -5.78 -11.92
C LEU A 342 2.20 -5.92 -11.93
N GLY A 343 1.50 -4.90 -11.44
CA GLY A 343 0.04 -4.83 -11.47
C GLY A 343 -0.54 -4.89 -12.88
N PHE A 344 0.01 -4.11 -13.81
CA PHE A 344 -0.37 -4.17 -15.22
C PHE A 344 -0.14 -5.56 -15.84
N GLN A 345 1.01 -6.18 -15.56
CA GLN A 345 1.31 -7.52 -16.06
C GLN A 345 0.34 -8.56 -15.50
N CYS A 346 -0.17 -8.38 -14.28
CA CYS A 346 -1.16 -9.28 -13.73
C CYS A 346 -2.49 -9.21 -14.52
N LEU A 347 -2.92 -8.09 -15.08
CA LEU A 347 -4.26 -7.93 -15.70
C LEU A 347 -4.65 -8.97 -16.76
N GLY A 348 -3.70 -9.66 -17.39
CA GLY A 348 -4.00 -10.84 -18.22
C GLY A 348 -2.79 -11.40 -18.97
N SER A 349 -3.05 -12.38 -19.84
CA SER A 349 -2.03 -13.03 -20.67
C SER A 349 -1.44 -12.13 -21.77
N TRP A 350 -2.15 -11.08 -22.19
CA TRP A 350 -1.65 -10.10 -23.16
C TRP A 350 -0.66 -9.09 -22.52
N PRO A 351 -0.97 -8.44 -21.38
CA PRO A 351 -0.02 -7.56 -20.69
C PRO A 351 1.30 -8.21 -20.25
N LEU A 352 1.29 -9.51 -19.97
CA LEU A 352 2.48 -10.33 -19.67
C LEU A 352 3.54 -10.32 -20.79
N ARG A 353 3.13 -10.14 -22.05
CA ARG A 353 4.03 -10.14 -23.20
C ARG A 353 4.82 -8.83 -23.36
N VAL A 354 4.37 -7.78 -22.68
CA VAL A 354 5.01 -6.46 -22.72
C VAL A 354 5.99 -6.35 -21.56
N PRO A 355 7.26 -5.97 -21.82
CA PRO A 355 8.26 -5.80 -20.77
C PRO A 355 7.83 -4.77 -19.73
N ARG A 356 8.20 -5.04 -18.47
CA ARG A 356 7.80 -4.20 -17.33
C ARG A 356 8.20 -2.74 -17.47
N MET A 357 9.35 -2.46 -18.08
CA MET A 357 9.83 -1.10 -18.30
C MET A 357 8.81 -0.25 -19.08
N VAL A 358 8.12 -0.85 -20.07
CA VAL A 358 7.09 -0.16 -20.86
C VAL A 358 5.87 0.17 -20.00
N TRP A 359 5.43 -0.74 -19.13
CA TRP A 359 4.32 -0.49 -18.20
C TRP A 359 4.67 0.57 -17.16
N ASN A 360 5.90 0.55 -16.62
CA ASN A 360 6.38 1.58 -15.72
C ASN A 360 6.42 2.96 -16.42
N SER A 361 6.95 3.03 -17.65
CA SER A 361 6.94 4.26 -18.45
C SER A 361 5.52 4.74 -18.72
N PHE A 362 4.59 3.85 -19.06
CA PHE A 362 3.19 4.20 -19.26
C PHE A 362 2.56 4.78 -17.98
N ALA A 363 2.74 4.12 -16.83
CA ALA A 363 2.25 4.61 -15.54
C ALA A 363 2.77 6.01 -15.22
N VAL A 364 4.06 6.25 -15.47
CA VAL A 364 4.72 7.55 -15.28
C VAL A 364 4.15 8.61 -16.23
N LEU A 365 3.92 8.29 -17.51
CA LEU A 365 3.32 9.22 -18.47
C LEU A 365 1.88 9.60 -18.09
N VAL A 366 1.09 8.63 -17.62
CA VAL A 366 -0.26 8.91 -17.10
C VAL A 366 -0.19 9.83 -15.88
N ALA A 367 0.74 9.58 -14.95
CA ALA A 367 0.96 10.44 -13.80
C ALA A 367 1.34 11.87 -14.23
N PHE A 368 2.25 12.02 -15.20
CA PHE A 368 2.61 13.33 -15.76
C PHE A 368 1.41 14.06 -16.38
N TYR A 369 0.57 13.36 -17.13
CA TYR A 369 -0.63 13.94 -17.73
C TYR A 369 -1.62 14.43 -16.67
N LEU A 370 -1.84 13.64 -15.61
CA LEU A 370 -2.71 14.03 -14.49
C LEU A 370 -2.14 15.24 -13.75
N LEU A 371 -0.84 15.26 -13.47
CA LEU A 371 -0.16 16.38 -12.82
C LEU A 371 -0.19 17.64 -13.68
N TRP A 372 0.00 17.52 -14.99
CA TRP A 372 -0.16 18.64 -15.93
C TRP A 372 -1.57 19.22 -15.86
N GLY A 373 -2.60 18.36 -15.86
CA GLY A 373 -3.99 18.79 -15.75
C GLY A 373 -4.30 19.55 -14.45
N ILE A 374 -3.69 19.14 -13.33
CA ILE A 374 -3.78 19.84 -12.05
C ILE A 374 -3.02 21.17 -12.12
N GLY A 375 -1.79 21.18 -12.63
CA GLY A 375 -0.97 22.39 -12.75
C GLY A 375 -1.62 23.48 -13.60
N VAL A 376 -2.21 23.11 -14.75
CA VAL A 376 -2.97 24.05 -15.60
C VAL A 376 -4.21 24.59 -14.87
N ARG A 377 -4.89 23.77 -14.07
CA ARG A 377 -6.11 24.17 -13.36
C ARG A 377 -5.85 25.06 -12.15
N TYR A 378 -4.71 24.90 -11.49
CA TYR A 378 -4.38 25.61 -10.25
C TYR A 378 -3.21 26.61 -10.38
N GLY A 379 -2.62 26.76 -11.57
CA GLY A 379 -1.59 27.76 -11.85
C GLY A 379 -0.28 27.53 -11.10
N TRP A 380 0.18 26.28 -11.05
CA TRP A 380 1.44 25.88 -10.40
C TRP A 380 2.65 26.12 -11.29
#